data_AF-A0A067QU68-F1
#
_entry.id   AF-A0A067QU68-F1
#
_cell.length_a   1.000
_cell.length_b   1.000
_cell.length_c   1.000
_cell.angle_alpha   90.00
_cell.angle_beta   90.00
_cell.angle_gamma   90.00
#
_symmetry.space_group_name_H-M   'P 1'
#
loop_
_entity.id
_entity.type
_entity.pdbx_description
1 polymer ?
#
loop_
_entity_poly.entity_id
_entity_poly.type
_entity_poly.pdbx_seq_one_letter_code
_entity_poly.pdbx_strand_id
1 'polypeptide(L)'
;LQVVTLLSFLVATARGGYPSLAYPVTHYVPEYPDAYPQYSFGYSVQDALTGDSKTQHETREGGVVKGSYSLVEPDGTIRTVEYTADPVHGFNAVVHRQP
;
A
#
# COMPACT_ATOMS: atom_id res chain seq x y z
N LEU A 1 -26.10 -8.12 53.79
CA LEU A 1 -26.64 -9.46 54.10
C LEU A 1 -26.13 -10.43 53.02
N GLN A 2 -25.33 -11.43 53.41
CA GLN A 2 -24.88 -12.52 52.54
C GLN A 2 -26.08 -13.38 52.10
N VAL A 3 -26.03 -14.02 50.93
CA VAL A 3 -25.95 -15.50 50.83
C VAL A 3 -25.20 -15.86 49.54
N VAL A 4 -24.06 -16.53 49.72
CA VAL A 4 -23.29 -17.25 48.71
C VAL A 4 -23.85 -18.67 48.65
N THR A 5 -24.00 -19.23 47.45
CA THR A 5 -24.10 -20.69 47.29
C THR A 5 -23.18 -21.14 46.16
N LEU A 6 -22.09 -21.80 46.56
CA LEU A 6 -21.16 -22.52 45.70
C LEU A 6 -21.85 -23.78 45.13
N LEU A 7 -21.77 -23.97 43.82
CA LEU A 7 -21.93 -25.30 43.21
C LEU A 7 -20.55 -25.76 42.73
N SER A 8 -19.90 -26.59 43.53
CA SER A 8 -18.63 -27.23 43.21
C SER A 8 -18.86 -28.37 42.19
N PHE A 9 -18.31 -28.24 40.99
CA PHE A 9 -18.11 -29.37 40.09
C PHE A 9 -16.69 -29.92 40.26
N LEU A 10 -16.64 -31.20 40.60
CA LEU A 10 -15.47 -32.05 40.75
C LEU A 10 -14.71 -32.14 39.42
N VAL A 11 -13.50 -31.57 39.34
CA VAL A 11 -12.60 -31.81 38.20
C VAL A 11 -11.85 -33.12 38.45
N ALA A 12 -12.30 -34.20 37.82
CA ALA A 12 -11.51 -35.42 37.71
C ALA A 12 -10.41 -35.21 36.67
N THR A 13 -9.16 -35.01 37.10
CA THR A 13 -8.02 -34.94 36.18
C THR A 13 -7.63 -36.34 35.73
N ALA A 14 -8.17 -36.80 34.61
CA ALA A 14 -7.58 -37.93 33.89
C ALA A 14 -6.29 -37.45 33.21
N ARG A 15 -5.13 -37.82 33.77
CA ARG A 15 -3.83 -37.63 33.11
C ARG A 15 -3.66 -38.66 31.99
N GLY A 16 -4.31 -38.43 30.85
CA GLY A 16 -4.00 -39.13 29.60
C GLY A 16 -3.03 -38.29 28.79
N GLY A 17 -1.75 -38.68 28.75
CA GLY A 17 -0.76 -38.07 27.85
C GLY A 17 -0.96 -38.60 26.43
N TYR A 18 -1.35 -37.72 25.50
CA TYR A 18 -1.35 -38.05 24.07
C TYR A 18 0.09 -37.95 23.54
N PRO A 19 0.59 -38.92 22.75
CA PRO A 19 1.87 -38.77 22.10
C PRO A 19 1.81 -37.61 21.10
N SER A 20 2.65 -36.59 21.31
CA SER A 20 2.89 -35.55 20.32
C SER A 20 3.70 -36.16 19.18
N LEU A 21 3.03 -36.39 18.05
CA LEU A 21 3.71 -36.66 16.79
C LEU A 21 4.24 -35.34 16.26
N ALA A 22 5.54 -35.10 16.42
CA ALA A 22 6.21 -33.95 15.81
C ALA A 22 6.38 -34.21 14.31
N TYR A 23 5.54 -33.58 13.49
CA TYR A 23 5.74 -33.54 12.05
C TYR A 23 6.70 -32.39 11.72
N PRO A 24 7.70 -32.59 10.85
CA PRO A 24 8.54 -31.49 10.41
C PRO A 24 7.67 -30.48 9.66
N VAL A 25 7.50 -29.29 10.23
CA VAL A 25 6.91 -28.15 9.51
C VAL A 25 7.98 -27.61 8.58
N THR A 26 8.01 -28.13 7.36
CA THR A 26 8.78 -27.52 6.27
C THR A 26 8.13 -26.18 5.93
N HIS A 27 8.77 -25.08 6.31
CA HIS A 27 8.38 -23.75 5.85
C HIS A 27 8.75 -23.66 4.37
N TYR A 28 7.77 -23.88 3.50
CA TYR A 28 7.89 -23.55 2.09
C TYR A 28 7.83 -22.02 1.97
N VAL A 29 8.99 -21.39 1.78
CA VAL A 29 9.05 -20.00 1.33
C VAL A 29 9.05 -20.07 -0.19
N PRO A 30 7.95 -19.66 -0.87
CA PRO A 30 8.00 -19.51 -2.32
C PRO A 30 9.10 -18.51 -2.66
N GLU A 31 10.09 -18.96 -3.43
CA GLU A 31 11.12 -18.11 -4.00
C GLU A 31 10.43 -17.28 -5.09
N TYR A 32 10.05 -16.05 -4.75
CA TYR A 32 9.66 -15.08 -5.77
C TYR A 32 10.93 -14.67 -6.48
N PRO A 33 11.07 -14.87 -7.80
CA PRO A 33 12.18 -14.27 -8.54
C PRO A 33 12.18 -12.78 -8.24
N ASP A 34 13.38 -12.18 -8.08
CA ASP A 34 13.56 -10.75 -7.84
C ASP A 34 12.69 -9.97 -8.83
N ALA A 35 11.52 -9.55 -8.35
CA ALA A 35 10.56 -8.90 -9.21
C ALA A 35 11.15 -7.53 -9.54
N TYR A 36 11.36 -7.28 -10.82
CA TYR A 36 11.68 -5.96 -11.33
C TYR A 36 10.37 -5.34 -11.84
N PRO A 37 9.49 -4.81 -10.94
CA PRO A 37 8.17 -4.34 -11.34
C PRO A 37 8.30 -3.19 -12.31
N GLN A 38 7.54 -3.26 -13.39
CA GLN A 38 7.50 -2.23 -14.41
C GLN A 38 6.05 -1.90 -14.77
N TYR A 39 5.77 -0.61 -14.89
CA TYR A 39 4.54 -0.13 -15.48
C TYR A 39 4.75 1.25 -16.11
N SER A 40 3.83 1.61 -16.99
CA SER A 40 3.68 2.95 -17.53
C SER A 40 2.20 3.21 -17.72
N PHE A 41 1.72 4.35 -17.23
CA PHE A 41 0.36 4.79 -17.47
C PHE A 41 0.30 6.31 -17.63
N GLY A 42 -0.80 6.77 -18.19
CA GLY A 42 -1.13 8.18 -18.25
C GLY A 42 -2.57 8.39 -18.67
N TYR A 43 -3.09 9.57 -18.36
CA TYR A 43 -4.39 10.02 -18.82
C TYR A 43 -4.42 11.54 -18.96
N SER A 44 -5.42 12.02 -19.68
CA SER A 44 -5.72 13.43 -19.78
C SER A 44 -7.22 13.64 -19.72
N VAL A 45 -7.61 14.79 -19.16
CA VAL A 45 -8.99 15.27 -19.20
C VAL A 45 -8.97 16.64 -19.85
N GLN A 46 -9.87 16.82 -20.82
CA GLN A 46 -10.11 18.09 -21.48
C GLN A 46 -11.63 18.27 -21.62
N ASP A 47 -12.25 18.84 -20.59
CA ASP A 47 -13.68 19.07 -20.54
C ASP A 47 -13.99 20.57 -20.52
N ALA A 48 -14.48 21.09 -21.65
CA ALA A 48 -14.84 22.49 -21.80
C ALA A 48 -16.10 22.88 -21.02
N LEU A 49 -16.97 21.92 -20.68
CA LEU A 49 -18.22 22.21 -19.96
C LEU A 49 -17.95 22.47 -18.47
N THR A 50 -17.12 21.63 -17.86
CA THR A 50 -16.75 21.78 -16.44
C THR A 50 -15.51 22.66 -16.25
N GLY A 51 -14.71 22.87 -17.31
CA GLY A 51 -13.44 23.59 -17.27
C GLY A 51 -12.27 22.71 -16.80
N ASP A 52 -12.46 21.40 -16.65
CA ASP A 52 -11.42 20.47 -16.21
C ASP A 52 -10.39 20.24 -17.32
N SER A 53 -9.17 20.73 -17.09
CA SER A 53 -8.01 20.47 -17.94
C SER A 53 -6.86 19.98 -17.08
N LYS A 54 -6.51 18.71 -17.24
CA LYS A 54 -5.43 18.05 -16.50
C LYS A 54 -4.77 16.94 -17.29
N THR A 55 -3.52 16.68 -16.97
CA THR A 55 -2.75 15.55 -17.51
C THR A 55 -2.01 14.83 -16.39
N GLN A 56 -1.79 13.52 -16.55
CA GLN A 56 -0.92 12.73 -15.70
C GLN A 56 -0.17 11.71 -16.56
N HIS A 57 1.10 11.48 -16.25
CA HIS A 57 1.81 10.27 -16.63
C HIS A 57 2.72 9.79 -15.49
N GLU A 58 2.92 8.49 -15.39
CA GLU A 58 3.83 7.87 -14.44
C GLU A 58 4.43 6.59 -15.02
N THR A 59 5.71 6.38 -14.77
CA THR A 59 6.41 5.14 -15.05
C THR A 59 7.07 4.62 -13.79
N ARG A 60 7.13 3.29 -13.68
CA ARG A 60 7.94 2.60 -12.68
C ARG A 60 8.90 1.66 -13.35
N GLU A 61 10.15 1.71 -12.90
CA GLU A 61 11.17 0.74 -13.24
C GLU A 61 11.86 0.26 -11.95
N GLY A 62 11.56 -0.98 -11.57
CA GLY A 62 12.07 -1.58 -10.34
C GLY A 62 11.65 -0.77 -9.10
N GLY A 63 12.63 -0.21 -8.40
CA GLY A 63 12.42 0.63 -7.23
C GLY A 63 12.14 2.11 -7.52
N VAL A 64 12.23 2.53 -8.78
CA VAL A 64 12.16 3.95 -9.16
C VAL A 64 10.83 4.26 -9.83
N VAL A 65 10.13 5.28 -9.34
CA VAL A 65 8.93 5.86 -9.95
C VAL A 65 9.26 7.25 -10.45
N LYS A 66 8.82 7.60 -11.65
CA LYS A 66 8.92 8.96 -12.22
C LYS A 66 7.60 9.34 -12.85
N GLY A 67 7.23 10.60 -12.75
CA GLY A 67 6.03 11.06 -13.45
C GLY A 67 5.87 12.56 -13.41
N SER A 68 4.80 13.01 -14.03
CA SER A 68 4.35 14.39 -13.95
C SER A 68 2.84 14.45 -13.97
N TYR A 69 2.28 15.46 -13.31
CA TYR A 69 0.88 15.84 -13.51
C TYR A 69 0.78 17.35 -13.72
N SER A 70 -0.25 17.77 -14.45
CA SER A 70 -0.62 19.16 -14.60
C SER A 70 -2.10 19.39 -14.36
N LEU A 71 -2.45 20.55 -13.81
CA LEU A 71 -3.83 21.01 -13.67
C LEU A 71 -3.91 22.53 -13.74
N VAL A 72 -5.05 23.04 -14.21
CA VAL A 72 -5.40 24.46 -14.12
C VAL A 72 -5.90 24.76 -12.70
N GLU A 73 -5.23 25.66 -11.99
CA GLU A 73 -5.60 26.12 -10.66
C GLU A 73 -6.80 27.09 -10.72
N PRO A 74 -7.50 27.35 -9.60
CA PRO A 74 -8.65 28.26 -9.58
C PRO A 74 -8.34 29.71 -9.99
N ASP A 75 -7.07 30.13 -9.89
CA ASP A 75 -6.60 31.44 -10.34
C ASP A 75 -6.25 31.48 -11.84
N GLY A 76 -6.46 30.37 -12.56
CA GLY A 76 -6.17 30.22 -13.98
C GLY A 76 -4.74 29.77 -14.28
N THR A 77 -3.84 29.74 -13.29
CA THR A 77 -2.46 29.30 -13.51
C THR A 77 -2.38 27.80 -13.77
N ILE A 78 -1.41 27.37 -14.56
CA ILE A 78 -1.12 25.96 -14.77
C ILE A 78 -0.07 25.53 -13.75
N ARG A 79 -0.43 24.61 -12.86
CA ARG A 79 0.54 23.92 -12.00
C ARG A 79 0.99 22.64 -12.69
N THR A 80 2.29 22.48 -12.85
CA THR A 80 2.93 21.23 -13.27
C THR A 80 3.83 20.73 -12.16
N VAL A 81 3.70 19.46 -11.80
CA VAL A 81 4.53 18.82 -10.78
C VAL A 81 5.24 17.64 -11.39
N GLU A 82 6.56 17.73 -11.48
CA GLU A 82 7.44 16.64 -11.89
C GLU A 82 7.98 15.95 -10.65
N TYR A 83 7.89 14.62 -10.58
CA TYR A 83 8.26 13.87 -9.39
C TYR A 83 9.07 12.62 -9.68
N THR A 84 9.87 12.22 -8.70
CA THR A 84 10.62 10.96 -8.66
C THR A 84 10.54 10.37 -7.26
N ALA A 85 10.41 9.06 -7.16
CA ALA A 85 10.54 8.34 -5.89
C ALA A 85 11.51 7.17 -6.05
N ASP A 86 12.44 7.01 -5.11
CA ASP A 86 13.38 5.89 -5.09
C ASP A 86 13.71 5.44 -3.65
N PRO A 87 14.30 4.25 -3.43
CA PRO A 87 14.57 3.71 -2.10
C PRO A 87 15.63 4.47 -1.30
N VAL A 88 16.46 5.29 -1.94
CA VAL A 88 17.59 6.01 -1.34
C VAL A 88 17.18 7.42 -0.92
N HIS A 89 16.50 8.16 -1.80
CA HIS A 89 16.14 9.57 -1.59
C HIS A 89 14.67 9.79 -1.23
N GLY A 90 13.84 8.73 -1.28
CA GLY A 90 12.40 8.85 -1.10
C GLY A 90 11.74 9.66 -2.22
N PHE A 91 10.62 10.30 -1.91
CA PHE A 91 9.87 11.13 -2.86
C PHE A 91 10.45 12.55 -2.96
N ASN A 92 10.71 13.01 -4.18
CA ASN A 92 11.14 14.35 -4.50
C ASN A 92 10.31 14.90 -5.66
N ALA A 93 9.97 16.19 -5.61
CA ALA A 93 9.19 16.83 -6.66
C ALA A 93 9.61 18.28 -6.89
N VAL A 94 9.47 18.72 -8.14
CA VAL A 94 9.64 20.11 -8.57
C VAL A 94 8.29 20.63 -9.05
N VAL A 95 7.87 21.78 -8.52
CA VAL A 95 6.59 22.41 -8.86
C VAL A 95 6.85 23.64 -9.72
N HIS A 96 6.25 23.65 -10.89
CA HIS A 96 6.22 24.78 -11.80
C HIS A 96 4.82 25.40 -11.81
N ARG A 97 4.75 26.74 -11.85
CA ARG A 97 3.52 27.48 -12.09
C ARG A 97 3.70 28.41 -13.28
N GLN A 98 2.76 28.37 -14.22
CA GLN A 98 2.75 29.22 -15.40
C GLN A 98 1.44 30.04 -15.44
N PRO A 99 1.49 31.34 -15.81
CA PRO A 99 0.29 32.13 -16.06
C PRO A 99 -0.54 31.60 -17.23
#